data_AF-Q0I5D6-F1
#
_entry.id   AF-Q0I5D6-F1
#
_cell.length_a   1.000
_cell.length_b   1.000
_cell.length_c   1.000
_cell.angle_alpha   90.00
_cell.angle_beta   90.00
_cell.angle_gamma   90.00
#
_symmetry.space_group_name_H-M   'P 1'
#
loop_
_entity.id
_entity.type
_entity.pdbx_description
1 polymer ?
#
loop_
_entity_poly.entity_id
_entity_poly.type
_entity_poly.pdbx_seq_one_letter_code
_entity_poly.pdbx_strand_id
1 'polypeptide(L)'
;MFYIRKSNERGHANHGWLDSYHTFSFAGYYDPTFMGFSSLRVINEDRVKAGFGFGTHPHKNMEILSYVLEGTIAHQDSMGNVQTISAGECQIMSAGTGITHSEFNPSSTENLHFYQIWIQPNELNIAPRYEQKAFAHHEGATLILSPHAENGAFKIYQDMKLWRYQLRAGTQTDITLDSNRSYWIQVVKGTFFINGQTVSTSDGVAINQERLAKIETENDIEFLIFDLA
;
A
#
# COMPACT_ATOMS: atom_id res chain seq x y z
N MET A 1 -3.38 -21.72 -2.20
CA MET A 1 -2.30 -21.37 -1.24
C MET A 1 -2.77 -20.20 -0.42
N PHE A 2 -2.65 -20.30 0.90
CA PHE A 2 -3.03 -19.25 1.84
C PHE A 2 -1.90 -19.14 2.86
N TYR A 3 -1.27 -17.98 2.96
CA TYR A 3 -0.14 -17.74 3.85
C TYR A 3 -0.29 -16.39 4.54
N ILE A 4 -0.07 -16.35 5.85
CA ILE A 4 -0.11 -15.11 6.65
C ILE A 4 1.33 -14.67 6.94
N ARG A 5 1.69 -13.48 6.44
CA ARG A 5 2.91 -12.77 6.85
C ARG A 5 2.60 -11.97 8.11
N LYS A 6 3.08 -12.45 9.26
CA LYS A 6 2.80 -11.77 10.53
C LYS A 6 3.53 -10.45 10.63
N SER A 7 2.87 -9.45 11.20
CA SER A 7 3.37 -8.08 11.34
C SER A 7 4.74 -8.01 12.04
N ASN A 8 4.96 -8.87 13.04
CA ASN A 8 6.19 -9.00 13.82
C ASN A 8 7.30 -9.83 13.16
N GLU A 9 7.02 -10.46 12.01
CA GLU A 9 8.01 -11.21 11.22
C GLU A 9 8.59 -10.37 10.07
N ARG A 10 8.04 -9.17 9.83
CA ARG A 10 8.53 -8.23 8.81
C ARG A 10 9.96 -7.78 9.12
N GLY A 11 10.70 -7.44 8.07
CA GLY A 11 11.98 -6.75 8.24
C GLY A 11 11.76 -5.45 9.00
N HIS A 12 12.71 -5.08 9.86
CA HIS A 12 12.60 -3.88 10.69
C HIS A 12 13.88 -3.06 10.59
N ALA A 13 13.73 -1.77 10.31
CA ALA A 13 14.82 -0.82 10.26
C ALA A 13 14.42 0.43 11.05
N ASN A 14 15.24 0.79 12.04
CA ASN A 14 15.05 1.99 12.83
C ASN A 14 16.29 2.88 12.74
N HIS A 15 16.12 4.05 12.14
CA HIS A 15 17.17 5.05 11.92
C HIS A 15 17.03 6.25 12.86
N GLY A 16 16.29 6.11 13.97
CA GLY A 16 16.02 7.16 14.95
C GLY A 16 14.94 8.15 14.50
N TRP A 17 14.97 8.61 13.25
CA TRP A 17 13.93 9.48 12.66
C TRP A 17 12.89 8.72 11.84
N LEU A 18 13.25 7.54 11.32
CA LEU A 18 12.41 6.61 10.57
C LEU A 18 12.36 5.28 11.31
N ASP A 19 11.15 4.78 11.56
CA ASP A 19 10.87 3.43 12.03
C ASP A 19 10.03 2.71 10.96
N SER A 20 10.67 1.80 10.22
CA SER A 20 10.13 1.19 9.01
C SER A 20 10.02 -0.33 9.14
N TYR A 21 8.87 -0.87 8.73
CA TYR A 21 8.64 -2.32 8.64
C TYR A 21 8.47 -2.74 7.18
N HIS A 22 9.29 -3.70 6.76
CA HIS A 22 9.37 -4.19 5.38
C HIS A 22 8.66 -5.53 5.23
N THR A 23 7.55 -5.57 4.49
CA THR A 23 6.85 -6.82 4.17
C THR A 23 7.69 -7.72 3.26
N PHE A 24 8.40 -7.12 2.31
CA PHE A 24 9.28 -7.80 1.36
C PHE A 24 10.73 -7.32 1.53
N SER A 25 11.68 -8.06 0.98
CA SER A 25 13.10 -7.69 0.91
C SER A 25 13.26 -6.29 0.32
N PHE A 26 13.92 -5.41 1.07
CA PHE A 26 14.06 -4.00 0.72
C PHE A 26 15.32 -3.40 1.37
N ALA A 27 16.02 -2.54 0.63
CA ALA A 27 17.28 -1.94 1.06
C ALA A 27 18.28 -2.99 1.59
N GLY A 28 18.70 -2.88 2.85
CA GLY A 28 19.60 -3.84 3.51
C GLY A 28 18.91 -5.10 4.07
N TYR A 29 17.59 -5.13 4.11
CA TYR A 29 16.82 -6.29 4.59
C TYR A 29 16.61 -7.30 3.46
N TYR A 30 16.91 -8.57 3.75
CA TYR A 30 16.80 -9.67 2.81
C TYR A 30 16.10 -10.88 3.45
N ASP A 31 15.03 -11.32 2.81
CA ASP A 31 14.29 -12.54 3.08
C ASP A 31 14.03 -13.24 1.73
N PRO A 32 14.70 -14.38 1.45
CA PRO A 32 14.60 -15.07 0.17
C PRO A 32 13.18 -15.59 -0.12
N THR A 33 12.32 -15.72 0.90
CA THR A 33 10.93 -16.15 0.76
C THR A 33 10.03 -14.97 0.41
N PHE A 34 10.36 -13.77 0.91
CA PHE A 34 9.57 -12.54 0.72
C PHE A 34 10.31 -11.56 -0.20
N MET A 35 10.62 -11.97 -1.42
CA MET A 35 11.24 -11.08 -2.44
C MET A 35 10.21 -10.18 -3.16
N GLY A 36 8.93 -10.47 -2.99
CA GLY A 36 7.80 -9.85 -3.66
C GLY A 36 6.67 -10.86 -3.86
N PHE A 37 5.51 -10.41 -4.31
CA PHE A 37 4.34 -11.25 -4.57
C PHE A 37 3.66 -10.81 -5.87
N SER A 38 3.72 -11.63 -6.92
CA SER A 38 3.40 -11.21 -8.30
C SER A 38 4.12 -9.89 -8.65
N SER A 39 3.40 -8.85 -9.09
CA SER A 39 3.93 -7.53 -9.43
C SER A 39 4.16 -6.63 -8.20
N LEU A 40 3.73 -7.04 -7.01
CA LEU A 40 3.89 -6.27 -5.77
C LEU A 40 5.29 -6.49 -5.22
N ARG A 41 6.08 -5.41 -5.11
CA ARG A 41 7.51 -5.48 -4.75
C ARG A 41 7.82 -4.92 -3.38
N VAL A 42 7.13 -3.88 -2.97
CA VAL A 42 7.37 -3.24 -1.67
C VAL A 42 6.03 -2.94 -1.02
N ILE A 43 5.92 -3.28 0.26
CA ILE A 43 4.98 -2.66 1.20
C ILE A 43 5.83 -2.31 2.42
N ASN A 44 6.18 -1.04 2.54
CA ASN A 44 6.81 -0.49 3.73
C ASN A 44 5.75 0.21 4.57
N GLU A 45 5.75 -0.06 5.86
CA GLU A 45 4.97 0.69 6.84
C GLU A 45 5.92 1.63 7.58
N ASP A 46 5.86 2.91 7.25
CA ASP A 46 6.84 3.91 7.66
C ASP A 46 6.26 4.84 8.71
N ARG A 47 7.00 5.03 9.81
CA ARG A 47 6.75 6.05 10.83
C ARG A 47 7.89 7.05 10.83
N VAL A 48 7.57 8.31 10.54
CA VAL A 48 8.54 9.39 10.34
C VAL A 48 8.33 10.50 11.37
N LYS A 49 9.40 10.84 12.10
CA LYS A 49 9.36 11.93 13.10
C LYS A 49 9.08 13.29 12.45
N ALA A 50 8.47 14.17 13.24
CA ALA A 50 8.26 15.58 12.90
C ALA A 50 9.53 16.24 12.32
N GLY A 51 9.39 16.92 11.17
CA GLY A 51 10.46 17.66 10.50
C GLY A 51 11.50 16.80 9.76
N PHE A 52 11.35 15.48 9.75
CA PHE A 52 12.25 14.56 9.03
C PHE A 52 11.60 13.99 7.78
N GLY A 53 12.40 13.41 6.90
CA GLY A 53 11.95 12.86 5.65
C GLY A 53 13.05 12.25 4.81
N PHE A 54 12.65 11.74 3.66
CA PHE A 54 13.52 11.24 2.61
C PHE A 54 13.96 12.41 1.74
N GLY A 55 15.28 12.65 1.68
CA GLY A 55 15.86 13.61 0.74
C GLY A 55 15.65 13.20 -0.72
N THR A 56 16.00 14.09 -1.66
CA THR A 56 15.81 13.84 -3.09
C THR A 56 16.54 12.58 -3.56
N HIS A 57 15.81 11.62 -4.11
CA HIS A 57 16.35 10.37 -4.63
C HIS A 57 15.63 9.93 -5.92
N PRO A 58 16.31 9.18 -6.81
CA PRO A 58 15.76 8.77 -8.09
C PRO A 58 14.92 7.50 -8.01
N HIS A 59 13.90 7.43 -8.86
CA HIS A 59 13.15 6.22 -9.23
C HIS A 59 13.08 6.09 -10.74
N LYS A 60 12.92 4.86 -11.23
CA LYS A 60 12.72 4.56 -12.65
C LYS A 60 11.90 3.29 -12.79
N ASN A 61 10.98 3.26 -13.76
CA ASN A 61 10.17 2.08 -14.07
C ASN A 61 9.51 1.41 -12.85
N MET A 62 8.85 2.21 -12.02
CA MET A 62 8.10 1.75 -10.83
C MET A 62 6.82 2.59 -10.69
N GLU A 63 5.71 1.93 -10.34
CA GLU A 63 4.49 2.60 -9.85
C GLU A 63 4.59 2.67 -8.32
N ILE A 64 4.54 3.87 -7.75
CA ILE A 64 4.74 4.13 -6.33
C ILE A 64 3.47 4.78 -5.77
N LEU A 65 2.82 4.10 -4.83
CA LEU A 65 1.65 4.59 -4.11
C LEU A 65 2.02 4.87 -2.66
N SER A 66 1.66 6.06 -2.16
CA SER A 66 1.70 6.36 -0.72
C SER A 66 0.27 6.47 -0.20
N TYR A 67 -0.03 5.74 0.89
CA TYR A 67 -1.30 5.82 1.61
C TYR A 67 -1.08 6.31 3.05
N VAL A 68 -1.51 7.53 3.35
CA VAL A 68 -1.24 8.19 4.64
C VAL A 68 -2.28 7.76 5.67
N LEU A 69 -1.81 7.24 6.80
CA LEU A 69 -2.66 6.76 7.90
C LEU A 69 -2.78 7.82 9.02
N GLU A 70 -1.69 8.52 9.31
CA GLU A 70 -1.63 9.59 10.31
C GLU A 70 -0.65 10.68 9.85
N GLY A 71 -0.91 11.92 10.24
CA GLY A 71 -0.05 13.06 9.92
C GLY A 71 -0.18 13.48 8.46
N THR A 72 0.94 13.91 7.87
CA THR A 72 0.96 14.49 6.52
C THR A 72 2.33 14.31 5.86
N ILE A 73 2.34 14.07 4.55
CA ILE A 73 3.53 14.07 3.70
C ILE A 73 3.56 15.40 2.95
N ALA A 74 4.72 16.05 2.90
CA ALA A 74 5.04 17.05 1.91
C ALA A 74 5.92 16.41 0.82
N HIS A 75 5.41 16.38 -0.40
CA HIS A 75 6.03 15.79 -1.59
C HIS A 75 6.57 16.88 -2.50
N GLN A 76 7.75 16.65 -3.06
CA GLN A 76 8.33 17.45 -4.14
C GLN A 76 9.01 16.54 -5.16
N ASP A 77 8.79 16.78 -6.45
CA ASP A 77 9.45 16.03 -7.52
C ASP A 77 10.07 16.89 -8.63
N SER A 78 10.84 16.23 -9.50
CA SER A 78 11.53 16.87 -10.64
C SER A 78 10.60 17.31 -11.78
N MET A 79 9.31 16.96 -11.74
CA MET A 79 8.32 17.53 -12.68
C MET A 79 7.80 18.89 -12.20
N GLY A 80 8.18 19.31 -11.00
CA GLY A 80 7.76 20.57 -10.39
C GLY A 80 6.51 20.44 -9.53
N ASN A 81 6.02 19.22 -9.26
CA ASN A 81 4.92 19.05 -8.31
C ASN A 81 5.42 19.36 -6.90
N VAL A 82 4.64 20.13 -6.16
CA VAL A 82 4.81 20.36 -4.73
C VAL A 82 3.44 20.17 -4.09
N GLN A 83 3.29 19.14 -3.27
CA GLN A 83 2.00 18.71 -2.76
C GLN A 83 2.06 18.32 -1.29
N THR A 84 0.90 18.39 -0.65
CA THR A 84 0.71 17.96 0.73
C THR A 84 -0.33 16.85 0.74
N ILE A 85 0.01 15.68 1.25
CA ILE A 85 -0.86 14.50 1.32
C ILE A 85 -1.22 14.24 2.79
N SER A 86 -2.48 14.42 3.15
CA SER A 86 -2.96 14.26 4.53
C SER A 86 -3.48 12.85 4.81
N ALA A 87 -3.64 12.52 6.10
CA ALA A 87 -4.22 11.25 6.53
C ALA A 87 -5.55 10.91 5.81
N GLY A 88 -5.66 9.67 5.33
CA GLY A 88 -6.78 9.17 4.54
C GLY A 88 -6.66 9.40 3.03
N GLU A 89 -5.70 10.23 2.58
CA GLU A 89 -5.42 10.44 1.17
C GLU A 89 -4.40 9.45 0.60
N CYS A 90 -4.46 9.30 -0.72
CA CYS A 90 -3.50 8.54 -1.49
C CYS A 90 -2.86 9.45 -2.54
N GLN A 91 -1.57 9.23 -2.80
CA GLN A 91 -0.89 9.67 -4.01
C GLN A 91 -0.35 8.48 -4.79
N ILE A 92 -0.29 8.60 -6.12
CA ILE A 92 0.41 7.67 -7.00
C ILE A 92 1.34 8.43 -7.94
N MET A 93 2.55 7.91 -8.07
CA MET A 93 3.57 8.39 -8.99
C MET A 93 4.01 7.24 -9.90
N SER A 94 4.03 7.49 -11.21
CA SER A 94 4.68 6.60 -12.18
C SER A 94 6.06 7.14 -12.49
N ALA A 95 7.11 6.40 -12.14
CA ALA A 95 8.48 6.86 -12.35
C ALA A 95 8.91 6.85 -13.83
N GLY A 96 8.36 5.93 -14.64
CA GLY A 96 8.56 5.90 -16.09
C GLY A 96 10.04 5.98 -16.52
N THR A 97 10.35 6.89 -17.45
CA THR A 97 11.72 7.16 -17.92
C THR A 97 12.70 7.59 -16.82
N GLY A 98 12.19 8.07 -15.70
CA GLY A 98 12.95 8.51 -14.52
C GLY A 98 12.32 9.73 -13.87
N ILE A 99 12.30 9.75 -12.54
CA ILE A 99 11.88 10.88 -11.71
C ILE A 99 12.77 10.95 -10.47
N THR A 100 13.05 12.15 -9.96
CA THR A 100 13.60 12.30 -8.61
C THR A 100 12.58 12.98 -7.73
N HIS A 101 12.47 12.53 -6.49
CA HIS A 101 11.51 13.10 -5.54
C HIS A 101 12.01 13.06 -4.10
N SER A 102 11.38 13.84 -3.24
CA SER A 102 11.59 13.88 -1.80
C SER A 102 10.26 13.94 -1.09
N GLU A 103 10.16 13.27 0.06
CA GLU A 103 8.97 13.20 0.89
C GLU A 103 9.37 13.45 2.33
N PHE A 104 8.77 14.46 2.98
CA PHE A 104 9.06 14.77 4.38
C PHE A 104 7.80 15.01 5.20
N ASN A 105 7.90 14.81 6.51
CA ASN A 105 6.87 15.21 7.45
C ASN A 105 7.00 16.72 7.71
N PRO A 106 6.05 17.55 7.22
CA PRO A 106 6.14 19.01 7.37
C PRO A 106 5.78 19.50 8.76
N SER A 107 5.21 18.63 9.62
CA SER A 107 4.84 19.00 10.98
C SER A 107 6.09 19.16 11.84
N SER A 108 6.09 20.17 12.72
CA SER A 108 7.12 20.35 13.74
C SER A 108 6.84 19.58 15.04
N THR A 109 5.66 18.98 15.17
CA THR A 109 5.20 18.36 16.43
C THR A 109 4.59 16.98 16.26
N GLU A 110 3.95 16.69 15.13
CA GLU A 110 3.24 15.44 14.90
C GLU A 110 4.07 14.47 14.07
N ASN A 111 3.94 13.17 14.35
CA ASN A 111 4.57 12.14 13.54
C ASN A 111 3.71 11.84 12.30
N LEU A 112 4.34 11.23 11.32
CA LEU A 112 3.73 10.75 10.08
C LEU A 112 3.74 9.23 10.10
N HIS A 113 2.63 8.59 9.74
CA HIS A 113 2.52 7.14 9.56
C HIS A 113 1.84 6.85 8.22
N PHE A 114 2.48 6.07 7.37
CA PHE A 114 1.95 5.76 6.04
C PHE A 114 2.45 4.41 5.52
N TYR A 115 1.74 3.88 4.52
CA TYR A 115 2.23 2.79 3.70
C TYR A 115 2.88 3.34 2.42
N GLN A 116 4.09 2.87 2.13
CA GLN A 116 4.75 3.09 0.84
C GLN A 116 4.75 1.78 0.05
N ILE A 117 4.10 1.79 -1.12
CA ILE A 117 3.78 0.58 -1.87
C ILE A 117 4.35 0.70 -3.28
N TRP A 118 5.16 -0.27 -3.69
CA TRP A 118 5.77 -0.29 -5.02
C TRP A 118 5.27 -1.47 -5.83
N ILE A 119 4.83 -1.17 -7.05
CA ILE A 119 4.28 -2.11 -7.99
C ILE A 119 5.09 -2.02 -9.28
N GLN A 120 5.60 -3.16 -9.74
CA GLN A 120 6.26 -3.21 -11.04
C GLN A 120 5.24 -2.88 -12.13
N PRO A 121 5.54 -1.95 -13.05
CA PRO A 121 4.69 -1.71 -14.19
C PRO A 121 4.84 -2.82 -15.23
N ASN A 122 3.80 -3.04 -16.03
CA ASN A 122 3.87 -3.88 -17.24
C ASN A 122 4.31 -3.09 -18.49
N GLU A 123 4.33 -1.75 -18.41
CA GLU A 123 4.83 -0.84 -19.45
C GLU A 123 6.05 -0.07 -18.93
N LEU A 124 7.19 -0.22 -19.59
CA LEU A 124 8.44 0.45 -19.22
C LEU A 124 8.65 1.74 -19.99
N ASN A 125 9.36 2.69 -19.39
CA ASN A 125 9.77 3.96 -19.98
C ASN A 125 8.59 4.83 -20.46
N ILE A 126 7.44 4.71 -19.81
CA ILE A 126 6.33 5.67 -19.95
C ILE A 126 6.75 7.07 -19.51
N ALA A 127 6.00 8.09 -19.93
CA ALA A 127 6.18 9.44 -19.39
C ALA A 127 5.92 9.43 -17.87
N PRO A 128 6.79 10.06 -17.05
CA PRO A 128 6.51 10.22 -15.63
C PRO A 128 5.19 10.96 -15.40
N ARG A 129 4.43 10.55 -14.38
CA ARG A 129 3.18 11.21 -13.99
C ARG A 129 2.96 11.15 -12.49
N TYR A 130 2.09 12.03 -12.01
CA TYR A 130 1.72 12.16 -10.61
C TYR A 130 0.21 12.40 -10.50
N GLU A 131 -0.46 11.74 -9.56
CA GLU A 131 -1.84 11.99 -9.19
C GLU A 131 -2.03 11.87 -7.68
N GLN A 132 -2.95 12.67 -7.12
CA GLN A 132 -3.31 12.64 -5.70
C GLN A 132 -4.81 12.92 -5.56
N LYS A 133 -5.45 12.26 -4.60
CA LYS A 133 -6.81 12.60 -4.14
C LYS A 133 -7.13 11.94 -2.81
N ALA A 134 -8.12 12.51 -2.14
CA ALA A 134 -8.81 11.86 -1.04
C ALA A 134 -9.82 10.84 -1.57
N PHE A 135 -9.88 9.68 -0.91
CA PHE A 135 -10.98 8.73 -1.07
C PHE A 135 -11.89 8.86 0.14
N ALA A 136 -13.12 9.33 -0.08
CA ALA A 136 -14.11 9.49 0.98
C ALA A 136 -14.27 8.19 1.79
N HIS A 137 -14.52 8.34 3.09
CA HIS A 137 -14.88 7.20 3.93
C HIS A 137 -16.16 6.56 3.40
N HIS A 138 -16.13 5.24 3.22
CA HIS A 138 -17.22 4.48 2.65
C HIS A 138 -17.22 3.07 3.23
N GLU A 139 -18.34 2.66 3.83
CA GLU A 139 -18.53 1.30 4.31
C GLU A 139 -18.65 0.35 3.11
N GLY A 140 -17.72 -0.59 3.00
CA GLY A 140 -17.59 -1.49 1.86
C GLY A 140 -16.30 -1.26 1.08
N ALA A 141 -16.34 -1.57 -0.21
CA ALA A 141 -15.18 -1.54 -1.09
C ALA A 141 -15.05 -0.20 -1.85
N THR A 142 -13.85 0.36 -1.84
CA THR A 142 -13.47 1.54 -2.63
C THR A 142 -12.30 1.18 -3.56
N LEU A 143 -12.47 1.37 -4.86
CA LEU A 143 -11.41 1.10 -5.85
C LEU A 143 -10.40 2.26 -5.86
N ILE A 144 -9.15 1.96 -5.51
CA ILE A 144 -8.05 2.92 -5.39
C ILE A 144 -7.22 2.98 -6.67
N LEU A 145 -6.80 1.82 -7.19
CA LEU A 145 -6.00 1.70 -8.41
C LEU A 145 -6.69 0.76 -9.40
N SER A 146 -6.69 1.13 -10.68
CA SER A 146 -7.11 0.23 -11.74
C SER A 146 -6.44 0.52 -13.09
N PRO A 147 -6.39 -0.47 -14.00
CA PRO A 147 -5.76 -0.27 -15.30
C PRO A 147 -6.53 0.70 -16.19
N HIS A 148 -7.82 0.97 -15.91
CA HIS A 148 -8.65 1.85 -16.74
C HIS A 148 -9.16 3.09 -16.00
N ALA A 149 -8.67 3.33 -14.78
CA ALA A 149 -9.12 4.43 -13.91
C ALA A 149 -10.65 4.52 -13.75
N GLU A 150 -11.35 3.39 -13.81
CA GLU A 150 -12.79 3.32 -13.64
C GLU A 150 -13.22 3.69 -12.21
N ASN A 151 -14.48 4.12 -12.05
CA ASN A 151 -15.07 4.47 -10.76
C ASN A 151 -14.28 5.51 -9.94
N GLY A 152 -13.54 6.39 -10.63
CA GLY A 152 -12.73 7.40 -9.98
C GLY A 152 -11.49 6.84 -9.28
N ALA A 153 -11.03 5.63 -9.63
CA ALA A 153 -9.72 5.11 -9.23
C ALA A 153 -8.58 5.88 -9.91
N PHE A 154 -7.36 5.79 -9.39
CA PHE A 154 -6.21 6.22 -10.19
C PHE A 154 -5.90 5.19 -11.27
N LYS A 155 -5.36 5.67 -12.39
CA LYS A 155 -4.70 4.79 -13.36
C LYS A 155 -3.51 4.09 -12.71
N ILE A 156 -3.26 2.85 -13.06
CA ILE A 156 -1.98 2.15 -12.85
C ILE A 156 -1.54 1.47 -14.16
N TYR A 157 -0.23 1.45 -14.43
CA TYR A 157 0.36 0.74 -15.57
C TYR A 157 0.74 -0.69 -15.20
N GLN A 158 -0.23 -1.47 -14.75
CA GLN A 158 -0.10 -2.90 -14.45
C GLN A 158 -1.49 -3.54 -14.57
N ASP A 159 -1.57 -4.82 -14.93
CA ASP A 159 -2.81 -5.60 -14.85
C ASP A 159 -3.13 -5.96 -13.39
N MET A 160 -3.53 -4.96 -12.62
CA MET A 160 -3.91 -5.12 -11.23
C MET A 160 -4.96 -4.12 -10.78
N LYS A 161 -5.68 -4.46 -9.71
CA LYS A 161 -6.55 -3.53 -8.98
C LYS A 161 -6.15 -3.46 -7.52
N LEU A 162 -6.28 -2.28 -6.93
CA LEU A 162 -6.17 -2.08 -5.49
C LEU A 162 -7.50 -1.60 -4.94
N TRP A 163 -8.02 -2.30 -3.94
CA TRP A 163 -9.24 -1.95 -3.23
C TRP A 163 -8.93 -1.64 -1.78
N ARG A 164 -9.60 -0.62 -1.22
CA ARG A 164 -9.70 -0.41 0.22
C ARG A 164 -11.06 -0.91 0.69
N TYR A 165 -11.05 -1.76 1.71
CA TYR A 165 -12.26 -2.24 2.38
C TYR A 165 -12.34 -1.64 3.77
N GLN A 166 -13.49 -1.06 4.11
CA GLN A 166 -13.82 -0.57 5.45
C GLN A 166 -15.11 -1.25 5.89
N LEU A 167 -15.03 -2.14 6.89
CA LEU A 167 -16.17 -2.95 7.34
C LEU A 167 -16.42 -2.70 8.82
N ARG A 168 -17.70 -2.66 9.21
CA ARG A 168 -18.10 -2.49 10.61
C ARG A 168 -18.02 -3.80 11.38
N ALA A 169 -17.97 -3.71 12.71
CA ALA A 169 -18.14 -4.85 13.61
C ALA A 169 -19.39 -5.68 13.28
N GLY A 170 -19.28 -7.02 13.36
CA GLY A 170 -20.37 -7.95 13.10
C GLY A 170 -20.65 -8.22 11.61
N THR A 171 -19.79 -7.74 10.70
CA THR A 171 -19.92 -8.01 9.27
C THR A 171 -19.42 -9.42 8.95
N GLN A 172 -20.23 -10.17 8.20
CA GLN A 172 -19.81 -11.40 7.52
C GLN A 172 -20.03 -11.23 6.03
N THR A 173 -18.97 -11.37 5.23
CA THR A 173 -19.06 -11.17 3.78
C THR A 173 -18.05 -12.05 3.04
N ASP A 174 -18.43 -12.43 1.82
CA ASP A 174 -17.58 -13.20 0.92
C ASP A 174 -17.06 -12.30 -0.20
N ILE A 175 -15.74 -12.21 -0.34
CA ILE A 175 -15.10 -11.54 -1.46
C ILE A 175 -14.81 -12.58 -2.53
N THR A 176 -15.36 -12.38 -3.73
CA THR A 176 -15.12 -13.24 -4.88
C THR A 176 -13.71 -13.01 -5.42
N LEU A 177 -12.96 -14.09 -5.59
CA LEU A 177 -11.60 -14.10 -6.12
C LEU A 177 -11.58 -14.90 -7.43
N ASP A 178 -10.77 -14.45 -8.40
CA ASP A 178 -10.44 -15.23 -9.57
C ASP A 178 -9.31 -16.20 -9.22
N SER A 179 -9.58 -17.51 -9.28
CA SER A 179 -8.58 -18.54 -8.97
C SER A 179 -7.34 -18.53 -9.87
N ASN A 180 -7.39 -17.82 -11.01
CA ASN A 180 -6.24 -17.63 -11.90
C ASN A 180 -5.36 -16.43 -11.52
N ARG A 181 -5.77 -15.64 -10.53
CA ARG A 181 -5.07 -14.43 -10.08
C ARG A 181 -4.45 -14.64 -8.70
N SER A 182 -3.60 -13.69 -8.32
CA SER A 182 -2.91 -13.66 -7.04
C SER A 182 -3.44 -12.52 -6.19
N TYR A 183 -3.74 -12.77 -4.92
CA TYR A 183 -4.28 -11.74 -4.02
C TYR A 183 -3.37 -11.52 -2.82
N TRP A 184 -3.07 -10.25 -2.54
CA TRP A 184 -2.47 -9.85 -1.27
C TRP A 184 -3.48 -9.05 -0.46
N ILE A 185 -3.72 -9.44 0.79
CA ILE A 185 -4.52 -8.67 1.74
C ILE A 185 -3.57 -8.02 2.74
N GLN A 186 -3.55 -6.70 2.83
CA GLN A 186 -2.80 -5.97 3.84
C GLN A 186 -3.77 -5.43 4.89
N VAL A 187 -3.68 -5.89 6.14
CA VAL A 187 -4.50 -5.36 7.22
C VAL A 187 -3.98 -3.98 7.62
N VAL A 188 -4.82 -2.96 7.46
CA VAL A 188 -4.49 -1.58 7.86
C VAL A 188 -4.84 -1.36 9.32
N LYS A 189 -6.00 -1.84 9.76
CA LYS A 189 -6.50 -1.66 11.13
C LYS A 189 -7.44 -2.78 11.55
N GLY A 190 -7.26 -3.24 12.79
CA GLY A 190 -8.19 -4.12 13.48
C GLY A 190 -7.77 -5.58 13.45
N THR A 191 -8.59 -6.44 14.07
CA THR A 191 -8.40 -7.89 14.10
C THR A 191 -9.69 -8.54 13.64
N PHE A 192 -9.58 -9.51 12.74
CA PHE A 192 -10.70 -10.18 12.10
C PHE A 192 -10.28 -11.55 11.53
N PHE A 193 -11.23 -12.27 10.94
CA PHE A 193 -10.98 -13.58 10.36
C PHE A 193 -11.02 -13.53 8.84
N ILE A 194 -10.06 -14.20 8.20
CA ILE A 194 -10.06 -14.49 6.76
C ILE A 194 -10.00 -15.99 6.60
N ASN A 195 -11.03 -16.60 6.00
CA ASN A 195 -11.15 -18.06 5.84
C ASN A 195 -10.95 -18.81 7.18
N GLY A 196 -11.48 -18.27 8.27
CA GLY A 196 -11.36 -18.82 9.63
C GLY A 196 -10.00 -18.61 10.31
N GLN A 197 -9.03 -17.96 9.67
CA GLN A 197 -7.74 -17.62 10.27
C GLN A 197 -7.74 -16.20 10.82
N THR A 198 -7.25 -16.01 12.05
CA THR A 198 -7.13 -14.68 12.66
C THR A 198 -5.97 -13.89 12.06
N VAL A 199 -6.29 -12.68 11.60
CA VAL A 199 -5.35 -11.67 11.15
C VAL A 199 -5.54 -10.39 11.95
N SER A 200 -4.46 -9.67 12.19
CA SER A 200 -4.45 -8.45 13.00
C SER A 200 -3.76 -7.31 12.26
N THR A 201 -3.86 -6.08 12.81
CA THR A 201 -3.21 -4.88 12.30
C THR A 201 -1.79 -5.16 11.79
N SER A 202 -1.53 -4.74 10.56
CA SER A 202 -0.26 -4.89 9.84
C SER A 202 0.12 -6.30 9.40
N ASP A 203 -0.68 -7.34 9.69
CA ASP A 203 -0.51 -8.65 9.04
C ASP A 203 -0.79 -8.54 7.52
N GLY A 204 -0.07 -9.34 6.73
CA GLY A 204 -0.33 -9.55 5.32
C GLY A 204 -0.83 -10.97 5.06
N VAL A 205 -1.65 -11.16 4.03
CA VAL A 205 -2.12 -12.49 3.60
C VAL A 205 -1.90 -12.66 2.11
N ALA A 206 -1.12 -13.65 1.73
CA ALA A 206 -0.95 -14.09 0.35
C ALA A 206 -1.96 -15.21 0.03
N ILE A 207 -2.73 -15.04 -1.04
CA ILE A 207 -3.77 -15.96 -1.48
C ILE A 207 -3.59 -16.27 -2.98
N ASN A 208 -3.56 -17.55 -3.33
CA ASN A 208 -3.56 -18.03 -4.71
C ASN A 208 -4.51 -19.24 -4.84
N GLN A 209 -5.09 -19.46 -6.02
CA GLN A 209 -5.93 -20.63 -6.33
C GLN A 209 -7.17 -20.78 -5.42
N GLU A 210 -7.58 -19.70 -4.75
CA GLU A 210 -8.84 -19.63 -3.99
C GLU A 210 -9.88 -18.89 -4.82
N ARG A 211 -11.16 -19.20 -4.61
CA ARG A 211 -12.29 -18.50 -5.27
C ARG A 211 -13.01 -17.52 -4.36
N LEU A 212 -12.78 -17.63 -3.05
CA LEU A 212 -13.46 -16.84 -2.04
C LEU A 212 -12.50 -16.50 -0.91
N ALA A 213 -12.58 -15.26 -0.44
CA ALA A 213 -12.08 -14.86 0.88
C ALA A 213 -13.29 -14.52 1.76
N LYS A 214 -13.55 -15.37 2.76
CA LYS A 214 -14.60 -15.17 3.76
C LYS A 214 -14.08 -14.25 4.85
N ILE A 215 -14.73 -13.12 5.03
CA ILE A 215 -14.35 -12.09 6.00
C ILE A 215 -15.36 -12.07 7.13
N GLU A 216 -14.90 -12.19 8.37
CA GLU A 216 -15.75 -12.10 9.56
C GLU A 216 -15.13 -11.12 10.55
N THR A 217 -15.90 -10.11 10.98
CA THR A 217 -15.39 -8.99 11.79
C THR A 217 -16.04 -8.94 13.17
N GLU A 218 -15.22 -8.69 14.20
CA GLU A 218 -15.71 -8.42 15.56
C GLU A 218 -15.62 -6.94 15.93
N ASN A 219 -14.75 -6.20 15.23
CA ASN A 219 -14.51 -4.77 15.40
C ASN A 219 -14.60 -4.08 14.05
N ASP A 220 -14.64 -2.74 14.04
CA ASP A 220 -14.44 -1.98 12.81
C ASP A 220 -13.02 -2.21 12.28
N ILE A 221 -12.93 -2.58 11.01
CA ILE A 221 -11.66 -2.92 10.36
C ILE A 221 -11.43 -2.14 9.07
N GLU A 222 -10.16 -2.06 8.70
CA GLU A 222 -9.74 -1.60 7.39
C GLU A 222 -8.63 -2.50 6.84
N PHE A 223 -8.75 -2.87 5.57
CA PHE A 223 -7.71 -3.62 4.86
C PHE A 223 -7.65 -3.23 3.38
N LEU A 224 -6.51 -3.51 2.76
CA LEU A 224 -6.30 -3.37 1.32
C LEU A 224 -6.34 -4.75 0.66
N ILE A 225 -6.96 -4.85 -0.51
CA ILE A 225 -6.88 -6.02 -1.40
C ILE A 225 -6.15 -5.62 -2.68
N PHE A 226 -5.03 -6.29 -2.93
CA PHE A 226 -4.32 -6.24 -4.20
C PHE A 226 -4.76 -7.44 -5.02
N ASP A 227 -5.41 -7.18 -6.15
CA ASP A 227 -5.79 -8.16 -7.15
C ASP A 227 -4.77 -8.15 -8.29
N LEU A 228 -3.88 -9.14 -8.32
CA LEU A 228 -2.65 -9.16 -9.13
C LEU A 228 -2.72 -10.27 -10.19
N ALA A 229 -2.17 -10.01 -11.37
CA ALA A 229 -2.04 -11.01 -12.44
C ALA A 229 -1.11 -12.18 -12.06
#